data_AF-A0A8I0N3K2-F1
#
_entry.id   AF-A0A8I0N3K2-F1
#
_cell.length_a   1.000
_cell.length_b   1.000
_cell.length_c   1.000
_cell.angle_alpha   90.00
_cell.angle_beta   90.00
_cell.angle_gamma   90.00
#
_symmetry.space_group_name_H-M   'P 1'
#
loop_
_entity.id
_entity.type
_entity.pdbx_description
1 polymer ?
#
loop_
_entity_poly.entity_id
_entity_poly.type
_entity_poly.pdbx_seq_one_letter_code
_entity_poly.pdbx_strand_id
1 'polypeptide(L)'
;MAIASPPSKFTLQWLVKKYEASAAFKALAPSTQRTRSNILKAVCETGGKMLVSQVTRNTIAAGRDRRADTPLAAINFMKVMGYLFEWAVDAGYARANPVRDVKRPKAKAIGHTPWTYEDVSKFYDKHMPGTLAGLAMDLLLFTGLRRSDVYRLGPQHIRNAVVELRAQKNDEPLFIPVHPSLQKSIDACSISHMAFLTTPVQGRPFKRESSFGNWFAEVCDEAGVSGRAHGLRKLLAQIVAESGGSNAELKALFGWTTDAMAVHYIKNANAKKLAQFGAKKLKKNMPSPLLETKAPHLKKVELFQSVIRGELSCDTIFGLWVQYNPLRILRSNSASSSLIAFFATIFYPSYS
;
A
#
# COMPACT_ATOMS: atom_id res chain seq x y z
N MET A 1 -7.08 -10.41 -51.01
CA MET A 1 -7.86 -10.34 -49.75
C MET A 1 -9.21 -9.73 -50.08
N ALA A 2 -10.32 -10.47 -49.91
CA ALA A 2 -11.65 -9.91 -50.09
C ALA A 2 -11.85 -8.78 -49.06
N ILE A 3 -12.07 -7.55 -49.54
CA ILE A 3 -12.42 -6.42 -48.68
C ILE A 3 -13.81 -6.74 -48.11
N ALA A 4 -13.86 -7.11 -46.83
CA ALA A 4 -15.13 -7.40 -46.16
C ALA A 4 -16.06 -6.20 -46.30
N SER A 5 -17.27 -6.42 -46.83
CA SER A 5 -18.26 -5.37 -47.03
C SER A 5 -18.50 -4.59 -45.72
N PRO A 6 -18.69 -3.27 -45.79
CA PRO A 6 -18.92 -2.47 -44.60
C PRO A 6 -20.17 -2.98 -43.87
N PRO A 7 -20.17 -3.01 -42.52
CA PRO A 7 -21.32 -3.50 -41.78
C PRO A 7 -22.53 -2.61 -42.03
N SER A 8 -23.71 -3.23 -42.19
CA SER A 8 -24.97 -2.52 -42.39
C SER A 8 -25.20 -1.50 -41.27
N LYS A 9 -25.73 -0.32 -41.62
CA LYS A 9 -25.98 0.76 -40.66
C LYS A 9 -26.88 0.26 -39.51
N PHE A 10 -26.62 0.79 -38.31
CA PHE A 10 -27.35 0.44 -37.08
C PHE A 10 -27.30 -1.03 -36.66
N THR A 11 -26.37 -1.82 -37.19
CA THR A 11 -26.05 -3.14 -36.63
C THR A 11 -25.10 -3.02 -35.44
N LEU A 12 -25.05 -4.04 -34.59
CA LEU A 12 -24.13 -4.08 -33.46
C LEU A 12 -22.66 -4.01 -33.92
N GLN A 13 -22.31 -4.68 -35.01
CA GLN A 13 -20.97 -4.60 -35.60
C GLN A 13 -20.63 -3.18 -36.07
N TRP A 14 -21.60 -2.47 -36.67
CA TRP A 14 -21.44 -1.08 -37.05
C TRP A 14 -21.24 -0.17 -35.83
N LEU A 15 -22.03 -0.38 -34.77
CA LEU A 15 -21.93 0.39 -33.53
C LEU A 15 -20.55 0.20 -32.87
N VAL A 16 -20.05 -1.03 -32.82
CA VAL A 16 -18.70 -1.33 -32.30
C VAL A 16 -17.63 -0.58 -33.08
N LYS A 17 -17.67 -0.57 -34.42
CA LYS A 17 -16.71 0.19 -35.23
C LYS A 17 -16.77 1.70 -34.95
N LYS A 18 -17.98 2.25 -34.77
CA LYS A 18 -18.15 3.67 -34.40
C LYS A 18 -17.60 3.97 -33.01
N TYR A 19 -17.85 3.09 -32.04
CA TYR A 19 -17.31 3.22 -30.69
C TYR A 19 -15.78 3.16 -30.67
N GLU A 20 -15.17 2.19 -31.35
CA GLU A 20 -13.70 2.07 -31.42
C GLU A 20 -13.03 3.27 -32.11
N ALA A 21 -13.73 3.93 -33.03
CA ALA A 21 -13.27 5.16 -33.67
C ALA A 21 -13.49 6.43 -32.83
N SER A 22 -14.33 6.36 -31.78
CA SER A 22 -14.75 7.51 -30.97
C SER A 22 -13.62 8.07 -30.09
N ALA A 23 -13.72 9.35 -29.74
CA ALA A 23 -12.83 9.99 -28.77
C ALA A 23 -12.87 9.28 -27.40
N ALA A 24 -14.08 8.87 -26.96
CA ALA A 24 -14.28 8.18 -25.68
C ALA A 24 -13.48 6.87 -25.60
N PHE A 25 -13.41 6.10 -26.70
CA PHE A 25 -12.61 4.87 -26.73
C PHE A 25 -11.12 5.16 -26.87
N LYS A 26 -10.74 6.11 -27.72
CA LYS A 26 -9.33 6.51 -27.94
C LYS A 26 -8.68 7.09 -26.70
N ALA A 27 -9.44 7.71 -25.80
CA ALA A 27 -8.97 8.23 -24.52
C ALA A 27 -8.63 7.13 -23.50
N LEU A 28 -9.05 5.88 -23.72
CA LEU A 28 -8.75 4.76 -22.81
C LEU A 28 -7.28 4.33 -22.93
N ALA A 29 -6.71 3.81 -21.85
CA ALA A 29 -5.39 3.20 -21.89
C ALA A 29 -5.31 2.08 -22.95
N PRO A 30 -4.18 1.90 -23.67
CA PRO A 30 -4.07 0.91 -24.76
C PRO A 30 -4.41 -0.52 -24.34
N SER A 31 -4.10 -0.91 -23.10
CA SER A 31 -4.47 -2.22 -22.55
C SER A 31 -5.99 -2.37 -22.38
N THR A 32 -6.66 -1.31 -21.95
CA THR A 32 -8.12 -1.27 -21.81
C THR A 32 -8.80 -1.31 -23.18
N GLN A 33 -8.28 -0.59 -24.17
CA GLN A 33 -8.75 -0.67 -25.55
C GLN A 33 -8.68 -2.12 -26.05
N ARG A 34 -7.51 -2.76 -25.94
CA ARG A 34 -7.31 -4.16 -26.36
C ARG A 34 -8.28 -5.13 -25.68
N THR A 35 -8.44 -5.04 -24.36
CA THR A 35 -9.38 -5.92 -23.62
C THR A 35 -10.82 -5.71 -24.07
N ARG A 36 -11.27 -4.45 -24.22
CA ARG A 36 -12.62 -4.15 -24.68
C ARG A 36 -12.85 -4.63 -26.11
N SER A 37 -11.93 -4.35 -27.04
CA SER A 37 -12.01 -4.81 -28.43
C SER A 37 -12.08 -6.33 -28.55
N ASN A 38 -11.29 -7.08 -27.76
CA ASN A 38 -11.36 -8.54 -27.77
C ASN A 38 -12.73 -9.07 -27.34
N ILE A 39 -13.33 -8.47 -26.30
CA ILE A 39 -14.68 -8.84 -25.85
C ILE A 39 -15.72 -8.47 -26.91
N LEU A 40 -15.64 -7.26 -27.48
CA LEU A 40 -16.57 -6.80 -28.51
C LEU A 40 -16.47 -7.63 -29.80
N LYS A 41 -15.26 -8.07 -30.17
CA LYS A 41 -15.05 -8.98 -31.30
C LYS A 41 -15.82 -10.29 -31.09
N ALA A 42 -15.67 -10.93 -29.92
CA ALA A 42 -16.40 -12.15 -29.59
C ALA A 42 -17.93 -11.94 -29.53
N VAL A 43 -18.38 -10.74 -29.14
CA VAL A 43 -19.81 -10.38 -29.21
C VAL A 43 -20.27 -10.30 -30.66
N CYS A 44 -19.50 -9.64 -31.52
CA CYS A 44 -19.80 -9.48 -32.93
C CYS A 44 -19.82 -10.80 -33.71
N GLU A 45 -19.00 -11.79 -33.32
CA GLU A 45 -19.03 -13.14 -33.89
C GLU A 45 -20.40 -13.81 -33.75
N THR A 46 -21.13 -13.54 -32.65
CA THR A 46 -22.44 -14.16 -32.40
C THR A 46 -23.63 -13.25 -32.67
N GLY A 47 -23.46 -11.92 -32.56
CA GLY A 47 -24.57 -10.96 -32.60
C GLY A 47 -24.31 -9.74 -33.49
N GLY A 48 -23.22 -9.72 -34.26
CA GLY A 48 -22.80 -8.53 -35.01
C GLY A 48 -23.83 -8.00 -36.01
N LYS A 49 -24.64 -8.89 -36.59
CA LYS A 49 -25.70 -8.54 -37.57
C LYS A 49 -26.99 -8.01 -36.94
N MET A 50 -27.16 -8.15 -35.61
CA MET A 50 -28.35 -7.69 -34.91
C MET A 50 -28.46 -6.17 -34.98
N LEU A 51 -29.67 -5.64 -35.20
CA LEU A 51 -29.89 -4.20 -35.13
C LEU A 51 -29.74 -3.72 -33.68
N VAL A 52 -29.17 -2.53 -33.49
CA VAL A 52 -28.99 -1.92 -32.16
C VAL A 52 -30.32 -1.80 -31.42
N SER A 53 -31.42 -1.50 -32.13
CA SER A 53 -32.78 -1.45 -31.58
C SER A 53 -33.32 -2.80 -31.10
N GLN A 54 -32.77 -3.92 -31.60
CA GLN A 54 -33.15 -5.28 -31.21
C GLN A 54 -32.30 -5.82 -30.05
N VAL A 55 -31.26 -5.10 -29.63
CA VAL A 55 -30.47 -5.47 -28.45
C VAL A 55 -31.24 -5.09 -27.20
N THR A 56 -32.07 -6.02 -26.73
CA THR A 56 -32.93 -5.85 -25.55
C THR A 56 -32.24 -6.33 -24.28
N ARG A 57 -32.88 -6.05 -23.12
CA ARG A 57 -32.53 -6.65 -21.83
C ARG A 57 -32.41 -8.18 -21.90
N ASN A 58 -33.33 -8.83 -22.61
CA ASN A 58 -33.35 -10.28 -22.78
C ASN A 58 -32.15 -10.77 -23.60
N THR A 59 -31.77 -10.03 -24.64
CA THR A 59 -30.57 -10.31 -25.43
C THR A 59 -29.30 -10.25 -24.57
N ILE A 60 -29.18 -9.24 -23.70
CA ILE A 60 -28.05 -9.11 -22.77
C ILE A 60 -28.07 -10.22 -21.72
N ALA A 61 -29.23 -10.57 -21.17
CA ALA A 61 -29.39 -11.67 -20.22
C ALA A 61 -28.99 -13.01 -20.84
N ALA A 62 -29.43 -13.33 -22.06
CA ALA A 62 -28.98 -14.52 -22.79
C ALA A 62 -27.47 -14.50 -23.04
N GLY A 63 -26.88 -13.33 -23.36
CA GLY A 63 -25.44 -13.16 -23.50
C GLY A 63 -24.66 -13.43 -22.20
N ARG A 64 -25.22 -13.05 -21.05
CA ARG A 64 -24.70 -13.37 -19.72
C ARG A 64 -24.81 -14.87 -19.43
N ASP A 65 -25.96 -15.47 -19.71
CA ASP A 65 -26.27 -16.86 -19.35
C ASP A 65 -25.48 -17.87 -20.21
N ARG A 66 -25.14 -17.52 -21.46
CA ARG A 66 -24.16 -18.27 -22.26
C ARG A 66 -22.76 -18.37 -21.62
N ARG A 67 -22.49 -17.57 -20.58
CA ARG A 67 -21.23 -17.55 -19.82
C ARG A 67 -21.45 -17.99 -18.36
N ALA A 68 -22.48 -18.79 -18.09
CA ALA A 68 -22.81 -19.27 -16.75
C ALA A 68 -21.62 -19.96 -16.06
N ASP A 69 -20.88 -20.80 -16.79
CA ASP A 69 -19.72 -21.54 -16.27
C ASP A 69 -18.49 -20.64 -16.04
N THR A 70 -18.51 -19.41 -16.57
CA THR A 70 -17.43 -18.43 -16.41
C THR A 70 -17.96 -17.07 -15.89
N PRO A 71 -18.38 -16.99 -14.61
CA PRO A 71 -19.04 -15.80 -14.07
C PRO A 71 -18.26 -14.49 -14.22
N LEU A 72 -16.92 -14.53 -14.13
CA LEU A 72 -16.08 -13.34 -14.35
C LEU A 72 -16.08 -12.88 -15.81
N ALA A 73 -16.12 -13.82 -16.76
CA ALA A 73 -16.26 -13.49 -18.18
C ALA A 73 -17.65 -12.88 -18.46
N ALA A 74 -18.71 -13.40 -17.84
CA ALA A 74 -20.04 -12.82 -17.91
C ALA A 74 -20.08 -11.38 -17.36
N ILE A 75 -19.46 -11.13 -16.20
CA ILE A 75 -19.36 -9.78 -15.63
C ILE A 75 -18.61 -8.83 -16.56
N ASN A 76 -17.48 -9.27 -17.14
CA ASN A 76 -16.70 -8.44 -18.05
C ASN A 76 -17.45 -8.15 -19.34
N PHE A 77 -18.13 -9.14 -19.92
CA PHE A 77 -19.05 -8.96 -21.04
C PHE A 77 -20.10 -7.88 -20.73
N MET A 78 -20.81 -8.01 -19.60
CA MET A 78 -21.83 -7.03 -19.21
C MET A 78 -21.23 -5.64 -19.00
N LYS A 79 -20.04 -5.51 -18.40
CA LYS A 79 -19.36 -4.21 -18.25
C LYS A 79 -19.07 -3.57 -19.61
N VAL A 80 -18.47 -4.32 -20.54
CA VAL A 80 -18.10 -3.79 -21.86
C VAL A 80 -19.32 -3.42 -22.69
N MET A 81 -20.36 -4.26 -22.68
CA MET A 81 -21.64 -3.92 -23.31
C MET A 81 -22.28 -2.69 -22.67
N GLY A 82 -22.17 -2.56 -21.34
CA GLY A 82 -22.63 -1.39 -20.60
C GLY A 82 -21.96 -0.11 -21.11
N TYR A 83 -20.63 -0.09 -21.19
CA TYR A 83 -19.89 1.06 -21.70
C TYR A 83 -20.19 1.38 -23.17
N LEU A 84 -20.33 0.35 -24.01
CA LEU A 84 -20.70 0.53 -25.42
C LEU A 84 -22.06 1.24 -25.54
N PHE A 85 -23.06 0.77 -24.81
CA PHE A 85 -24.42 1.31 -24.91
C PHE A 85 -24.60 2.63 -24.14
N GLU A 86 -23.80 2.89 -23.11
CA GLU A 86 -23.74 4.21 -22.48
C GLU A 86 -23.24 5.25 -23.48
N TRP A 87 -22.11 4.99 -24.14
CA TRP A 87 -21.63 5.85 -25.22
C TRP A 87 -22.62 5.93 -26.40
N ALA A 88 -23.28 4.83 -26.76
CA ALA A 88 -24.25 4.82 -27.86
C ALA A 88 -25.48 5.70 -27.57
N VAL A 89 -25.88 5.84 -26.31
CA VAL A 89 -26.95 6.75 -25.91
C VAL A 89 -26.49 8.20 -26.09
N ASP A 90 -25.31 8.55 -25.59
CA ASP A 90 -24.75 9.91 -25.74
C ASP A 90 -24.55 10.30 -27.22
N ALA A 91 -24.17 9.33 -28.06
CA ALA A 91 -24.00 9.51 -29.49
C ALA A 91 -25.31 9.49 -30.30
N GLY A 92 -26.47 9.27 -29.66
CA GLY A 92 -27.78 9.22 -30.31
C GLY A 92 -28.05 7.95 -31.14
N TYR A 93 -27.27 6.88 -30.95
CA TYR A 93 -27.43 5.60 -31.66
C TYR A 93 -28.33 4.60 -30.91
N ALA A 94 -28.57 4.80 -29.61
CA ALA A 94 -29.46 3.99 -28.80
C ALA A 94 -30.35 4.87 -27.92
N ARG A 95 -31.59 4.43 -27.64
CA ARG A 95 -32.51 5.16 -26.76
C ARG A 95 -32.23 4.94 -25.27
N ALA A 96 -31.73 3.76 -24.93
CA ALA A 96 -31.44 3.36 -23.56
C ALA A 96 -30.33 2.32 -23.52
N ASN A 97 -29.69 2.16 -22.37
CA ASN A 97 -28.69 1.12 -22.15
C ASN A 97 -29.37 -0.19 -21.68
N PRO A 98 -29.41 -1.24 -22.51
CA PRO A 98 -30.12 -2.49 -22.22
C PRO A 98 -29.47 -3.31 -21.10
N VAL A 99 -28.28 -2.91 -20.63
CA VAL A 99 -27.56 -3.62 -19.56
C VAL A 99 -27.99 -3.18 -18.16
N ARG A 100 -28.53 -1.96 -17.99
CA ARG A 100 -28.78 -1.34 -16.68
C ARG A 100 -29.59 -2.24 -15.73
N ASP A 101 -30.65 -2.86 -16.24
CA ASP A 101 -31.56 -3.68 -15.42
C ASP A 101 -31.23 -5.17 -15.44
N VAL A 102 -30.09 -5.58 -16.00
CA VAL A 102 -29.69 -6.99 -16.01
C VAL A 102 -28.87 -7.28 -14.75
N LYS A 103 -29.37 -8.19 -13.91
CA LYS A 103 -28.65 -8.65 -12.72
C LYS A 103 -27.32 -9.30 -13.12
N ARG A 104 -26.22 -8.83 -12.54
CA ARG A 104 -24.90 -9.41 -12.73
C ARG A 104 -24.75 -10.71 -11.93
N PRO A 105 -24.03 -11.73 -12.44
CA PRO A 105 -23.68 -12.91 -11.66
C PRO A 105 -22.89 -12.53 -10.41
N LYS A 106 -23.06 -13.30 -9.33
CA LYS A 106 -22.18 -13.22 -8.16
C LYS A 106 -20.96 -14.09 -8.44
N ALA A 107 -19.77 -13.50 -8.38
CA ALA A 107 -18.52 -14.23 -8.56
C ALA A 107 -17.53 -13.82 -7.46
N LYS A 108 -16.93 -14.79 -6.79
CA LYS A 108 -15.77 -14.54 -5.92
C LYS A 108 -14.52 -14.67 -6.79
N ALA A 109 -13.82 -13.57 -7.02
CA ALA A 109 -12.50 -13.63 -7.62
C ALA A 109 -11.52 -14.18 -6.58
N ILE A 110 -11.01 -15.39 -6.81
CA ILE A 110 -9.82 -15.90 -6.12
C ILE A 110 -8.66 -15.06 -6.68
N GLY A 111 -8.36 -13.94 -6.03
CA GLY A 111 -7.26 -13.06 -6.45
C GLY A 111 -5.91 -13.77 -6.35
N HIS A 112 -4.82 -13.09 -6.69
CA HIS A 112 -3.49 -13.68 -6.56
C HIS A 112 -3.19 -14.18 -5.13
N THR A 113 -2.68 -15.39 -5.01
CA THR A 113 -2.20 -15.96 -3.73
C THR A 113 -1.03 -15.11 -3.22
N PRO A 114 -1.08 -14.60 -1.97
CA PRO A 114 0.09 -14.02 -1.33
C PRO A 114 1.22 -15.05 -1.21
N TRP A 115 2.47 -14.62 -1.35
CA TRP A 115 3.60 -15.47 -1.04
C TRP A 115 3.71 -15.69 0.46
N THR A 116 4.21 -16.86 0.86
CA THR A 116 4.62 -17.15 2.23
C THR A 116 6.12 -16.97 2.40
N TYR A 117 6.60 -16.92 3.65
CA TYR A 117 8.05 -16.92 3.92
C TYR A 117 8.73 -18.21 3.44
N GLU A 118 8.00 -19.33 3.43
CA GLU A 118 8.50 -20.60 2.89
C GLU A 118 8.67 -20.53 1.37
N ASP A 119 7.73 -19.92 0.65
CA ASP A 119 7.86 -19.68 -0.79
C ASP A 119 9.09 -18.80 -1.10
N VAL A 120 9.32 -17.76 -0.28
CA VAL A 120 10.50 -16.90 -0.39
C VAL A 120 11.78 -17.71 -0.20
N SER A 121 11.83 -18.57 0.82
CA SER A 121 12.99 -19.45 1.07
C SER A 121 13.25 -20.38 -0.11
N LYS A 122 12.23 -21.13 -0.55
CA LYS A 122 12.34 -22.06 -1.70
C LYS A 122 12.82 -21.37 -2.97
N PHE A 123 12.34 -20.14 -3.20
CA PHE A 123 12.80 -19.36 -4.33
C PHE A 123 14.28 -19.02 -4.23
N TYR A 124 14.77 -18.54 -3.09
CA TYR A 124 16.19 -18.23 -2.92
C TYR A 124 17.10 -19.47 -2.88
N ASP A 125 16.59 -20.62 -2.42
CA ASP A 125 17.31 -21.90 -2.47
C ASP A 125 17.60 -22.32 -3.92
N LYS A 126 16.68 -22.01 -4.84
CA LYS A 126 16.85 -22.27 -6.28
C LYS A 126 17.60 -21.15 -7.02
N HIS A 127 17.26 -19.90 -6.72
CA HIS A 127 17.71 -18.70 -7.42
C HIS A 127 18.38 -17.74 -6.43
N MET A 128 19.69 -17.89 -6.26
CA MET A 128 20.46 -17.10 -5.30
C MET A 128 20.44 -15.59 -5.64
N PRO A 129 20.60 -14.72 -4.63
CA PRO A 129 20.86 -13.29 -4.85
C PRO A 129 22.06 -13.07 -5.80
N GLY A 130 21.96 -12.07 -6.68
CA GLY A 130 22.95 -11.78 -7.73
C GLY A 130 22.68 -12.49 -9.07
N THR A 131 21.77 -13.46 -9.13
CA THR A 131 21.20 -13.94 -10.39
C THR A 131 20.11 -12.99 -10.90
N LEU A 132 19.78 -13.04 -12.20
CA LEU A 132 18.69 -12.25 -12.77
C LEU A 132 17.33 -12.56 -12.09
N ALA A 133 17.07 -13.83 -11.76
CA ALA A 133 15.86 -14.25 -11.05
C ALA A 133 15.86 -13.75 -9.59
N GLY A 134 16.99 -13.84 -8.90
CA GLY A 134 17.18 -13.26 -7.56
C GLY A 134 16.96 -11.74 -7.56
N LEU A 135 17.53 -11.01 -8.52
CA LEU A 135 17.31 -9.57 -8.66
C LEU A 135 15.83 -9.23 -8.92
N ALA A 136 15.14 -10.00 -9.76
CA ALA A 136 13.71 -9.80 -10.01
C ALA A 136 12.87 -10.01 -8.73
N MET A 137 13.20 -11.04 -7.95
CA MET A 137 12.60 -11.32 -6.65
C MET A 137 12.83 -10.16 -5.68
N ASP A 138 14.06 -9.69 -5.53
CA ASP A 138 14.42 -8.60 -4.63
C ASP A 138 13.74 -7.28 -5.02
N LEU A 139 13.75 -6.93 -6.31
CA LEU A 139 13.05 -5.75 -6.80
C LEU A 139 11.55 -5.83 -6.46
N LEU A 140 10.90 -6.97 -6.69
CA LEU A 140 9.47 -7.14 -6.37
C LEU A 140 9.20 -7.11 -4.85
N LEU A 141 10.02 -7.80 -4.06
CA LEU A 141 9.81 -7.97 -2.62
C LEU A 141 10.11 -6.70 -1.84
N PHE A 142 11.19 -5.99 -2.15
CA PHE A 142 11.60 -4.81 -1.39
C PHE A 142 10.92 -3.51 -1.85
N THR A 143 10.53 -3.42 -3.13
CA THR A 143 9.82 -2.22 -3.62
C THR A 143 8.30 -2.38 -3.58
N GLY A 144 7.81 -3.61 -3.60
CA GLY A 144 6.38 -3.88 -3.71
C GLY A 144 5.78 -3.42 -5.03
N LEU A 145 6.57 -3.03 -6.03
CA LEU A 145 6.07 -2.52 -7.30
C LEU A 145 5.16 -3.53 -8.03
N ARG A 146 4.23 -3.02 -8.84
CA ARG A 146 3.43 -3.90 -9.70
C ARG A 146 4.34 -4.46 -10.78
N ARG A 147 3.99 -5.62 -11.35
CA ARG A 147 4.73 -6.17 -12.51
C ARG A 147 4.84 -5.19 -13.68
N SER A 148 3.85 -4.29 -13.83
CA SER A 148 3.81 -3.23 -14.85
C SER A 148 4.83 -2.11 -14.61
N ASP A 149 5.38 -2.05 -13.40
CA ASP A 149 6.31 -1.00 -12.97
C ASP A 149 7.73 -1.57 -12.78
N VAL A 150 7.85 -2.79 -12.25
CA VAL A 150 9.17 -3.38 -11.94
C VAL A 150 10.01 -3.65 -13.19
N TYR A 151 9.41 -4.09 -14.30
CA TYR A 151 10.17 -4.47 -15.50
C TYR A 151 10.82 -3.28 -16.22
N ARG A 152 10.34 -2.07 -15.94
CA ARG A 152 10.87 -0.80 -16.48
C ARG A 152 11.75 -0.06 -15.47
N LEU A 153 11.89 -0.58 -14.26
CA LEU A 153 12.73 0.00 -13.23
C LEU A 153 14.20 -0.15 -13.64
N GLY A 154 14.99 0.87 -13.38
CA GLY A 154 16.39 0.97 -13.81
C GLY A 154 17.14 2.06 -13.04
N PRO A 155 18.47 2.17 -13.23
CA PRO A 155 19.35 3.05 -12.45
C PRO A 155 18.87 4.51 -12.39
N GLN A 156 18.33 5.02 -13.49
CA GLN A 156 17.83 6.40 -13.61
C GLN A 156 16.69 6.76 -12.67
N HIS A 157 16.02 5.76 -12.11
CA HIS A 157 14.93 5.95 -11.15
C HIS A 157 15.45 6.04 -9.71
N ILE A 158 16.74 5.77 -9.44
CA ILE A 158 17.29 5.83 -8.10
C ILE A 158 18.00 7.17 -7.91
N ARG A 159 17.55 7.96 -6.93
CA ARG A 159 18.18 9.22 -6.50
C ARG A 159 18.28 9.23 -4.98
N ASN A 160 19.45 9.55 -4.43
CA ASN A 160 19.67 9.62 -2.98
C ASN A 160 19.15 8.37 -2.22
N ALA A 161 19.43 7.17 -2.76
CA ALA A 161 18.94 5.89 -2.24
C ALA A 161 17.40 5.75 -2.16
N VAL A 162 16.66 6.51 -2.97
CA VAL A 162 15.21 6.41 -3.11
C VAL A 162 14.87 6.10 -4.57
N VAL A 163 14.03 5.08 -4.77
CA VAL A 163 13.40 4.81 -6.07
C VAL A 163 12.26 5.81 -6.26
N GLU A 164 12.38 6.63 -7.30
CA GLU A 164 11.42 7.67 -7.68
C GLU A 164 10.85 7.39 -9.08
N LEU A 165 9.55 7.09 -9.15
CA LEU A 165 8.84 6.87 -10.41
C LEU A 165 7.34 7.17 -10.27
N ARG A 166 6.65 7.33 -11.40
CA ARG A 166 5.19 7.35 -11.43
C ARG A 166 4.64 5.98 -11.80
N ALA A 167 3.63 5.50 -11.09
CA ALA A 167 3.01 4.19 -11.34
C ALA A 167 2.28 4.17 -12.69
N GLN A 168 2.48 3.15 -13.52
CA GLN A 168 1.92 3.12 -14.88
C GLN A 168 0.39 3.07 -14.88
N LYS A 169 -0.23 2.46 -13.86
CA LYS A 169 -1.67 2.20 -13.82
C LYS A 169 -2.50 3.44 -13.49
N ASN A 170 -2.02 4.26 -12.58
CA ASN A 170 -2.77 5.37 -11.98
C ASN A 170 -1.96 6.67 -11.87
N ASP A 171 -0.73 6.68 -12.39
CA ASP A 171 0.13 7.87 -12.46
C ASP A 171 0.47 8.50 -11.10
N GLU A 172 0.31 7.73 -10.01
CA GLU A 172 0.70 8.16 -8.66
C GLU A 172 2.22 8.20 -8.52
N PRO A 173 2.79 9.26 -7.92
CA PRO A 173 4.20 9.28 -7.60
C PRO A 173 4.53 8.26 -6.50
N LEU A 174 5.65 7.58 -6.68
CA LEU A 174 6.18 6.58 -5.75
C LEU A 174 7.58 7.00 -5.32
N PHE A 175 7.78 7.00 -3.99
CA PHE A 175 9.05 7.27 -3.34
C PHE A 175 9.35 6.09 -2.42
N ILE A 176 10.24 5.21 -2.85
CA ILE A 176 10.49 3.93 -2.19
C ILE A 176 11.96 3.90 -1.77
N PRO A 177 12.28 4.04 -0.47
CA PRO A 177 13.65 3.89 0.01
C PRO A 177 14.24 2.54 -0.41
N VAL A 178 15.44 2.56 -0.96
CA VAL A 178 16.14 1.33 -1.38
C VAL A 178 16.58 0.58 -0.13
N HIS A 179 16.01 -0.60 0.07
CA HIS A 179 16.40 -1.47 1.18
C HIS A 179 17.87 -1.92 1.01
N PRO A 180 18.69 -2.01 2.08
CA PRO A 180 20.10 -2.39 1.95
C PRO A 180 20.32 -3.74 1.25
N SER A 181 19.45 -4.73 1.47
CA SER A 181 19.53 -6.01 0.75
C SER A 181 19.25 -5.85 -0.74
N LEU A 182 18.33 -4.96 -1.13
CA LEU A 182 18.08 -4.65 -2.53
C LEU A 182 19.29 -3.98 -3.18
N GLN A 183 19.93 -3.04 -2.47
CA GLN A 183 21.15 -2.40 -2.96
C GLN A 183 22.25 -3.44 -3.23
N LYS A 184 22.48 -4.36 -2.29
CA LYS A 184 23.45 -5.46 -2.49
C LYS A 184 23.15 -6.31 -3.71
N SER A 185 21.87 -6.63 -3.97
CA SER A 185 21.48 -7.40 -5.14
C SER A 185 21.64 -6.63 -6.44
N ILE A 186 21.39 -5.31 -6.44
CA ILE A 186 21.67 -4.43 -7.57
C ILE A 186 23.19 -4.40 -7.86
N ASP A 187 24.01 -4.24 -6.82
CA ASP A 187 25.47 -4.15 -6.94
C ASP A 187 26.11 -5.48 -7.40
N ALA A 188 25.48 -6.62 -7.10
CA ALA A 188 25.95 -7.94 -7.51
C ALA A 188 25.69 -8.25 -8.99
N CYS A 189 24.82 -7.50 -9.67
CA CYS A 189 24.48 -7.72 -11.07
C CYS A 189 25.17 -6.70 -11.99
N SER A 190 25.69 -7.16 -13.13
CA SER A 190 26.22 -6.26 -14.17
C SER A 190 25.09 -5.57 -14.92
N ILE A 191 24.85 -4.29 -14.61
CA ILE A 191 23.76 -3.51 -15.20
C ILE A 191 24.30 -2.66 -16.35
N SER A 192 24.00 -3.06 -17.59
CA SER A 192 24.43 -2.38 -18.82
C SER A 192 23.31 -1.58 -19.50
N HIS A 193 22.11 -1.59 -18.95
CA HIS A 193 20.91 -1.01 -19.56
C HIS A 193 20.18 -0.04 -18.62
N MET A 194 19.30 0.77 -19.20
CA MET A 194 18.36 1.65 -18.48
C MET A 194 17.22 0.88 -17.80
N ALA A 195 17.32 -0.44 -17.69
CA ALA A 195 16.42 -1.29 -16.95
C ALA A 195 17.25 -2.35 -16.23
N PHE A 196 16.92 -2.65 -14.99
CA PHE A 196 17.59 -3.69 -14.20
C PHE A 196 17.30 -5.09 -14.73
N LEU A 197 16.12 -5.29 -15.31
CA LEU A 197 15.63 -6.61 -15.72
C LEU A 197 15.68 -6.76 -17.24
N THR A 198 16.44 -7.75 -17.69
CA THR A 198 16.65 -8.09 -19.09
C THR A 198 16.11 -9.48 -19.41
N THR A 199 15.94 -9.80 -20.70
CA THR A 199 15.58 -11.16 -21.12
C THR A 199 16.78 -12.08 -20.93
N PRO A 200 16.59 -13.31 -20.40
CA PRO A 200 17.70 -14.20 -20.08
C PRO A 200 18.52 -14.60 -21.31
N VAL A 201 17.87 -14.72 -22.48
CA VAL A 201 18.51 -15.17 -23.72
C VAL A 201 19.19 -14.03 -24.48
N GLN A 202 18.48 -12.90 -24.69
CA GLN A 202 19.01 -11.81 -25.53
C GLN A 202 19.72 -10.72 -24.74
N GLY A 203 19.64 -10.73 -23.40
CA GLY A 203 20.18 -9.68 -22.55
C GLY A 203 19.54 -8.31 -22.75
N ARG A 204 18.39 -8.21 -23.42
CA ARG A 204 17.72 -6.92 -23.72
C ARG A 204 16.63 -6.61 -22.69
N PRO A 205 16.35 -5.35 -22.37
CA PRO A 205 15.21 -4.99 -21.52
C PRO A 205 13.89 -5.62 -21.98
N PHE A 206 13.07 -6.07 -21.03
CA PHE A 206 11.74 -6.59 -21.34
C PHE A 206 10.88 -5.53 -22.05
N LYS A 207 10.30 -5.88 -23.20
CA LYS A 207 9.46 -4.94 -23.97
C LYS A 207 8.05 -4.76 -23.42
N ARG A 208 7.54 -5.74 -22.64
CA ARG A 208 6.14 -5.79 -22.19
C ARG A 208 6.07 -6.40 -20.80
N GLU A 209 5.15 -5.89 -19.98
CA GLU A 209 4.85 -6.45 -18.65
C GLU A 209 4.47 -7.93 -18.67
N SER A 210 3.82 -8.40 -19.75
CA SER A 210 3.39 -9.79 -19.89
C SER A 210 4.56 -10.72 -20.17
N SER A 211 5.56 -10.24 -20.91
CA SER A 211 6.79 -11.01 -21.18
C SER A 211 7.58 -11.22 -19.90
N PHE A 212 7.76 -10.17 -19.10
CA PHE A 212 8.36 -10.29 -17.77
C PHE A 212 7.51 -11.21 -16.87
N GLY A 213 6.19 -11.04 -16.84
CA GLY A 213 5.31 -11.84 -16.00
C GLY A 213 5.31 -13.33 -16.33
N ASN A 214 5.42 -13.70 -17.61
CA ASN A 214 5.53 -15.09 -18.04
C ASN A 214 6.89 -15.68 -17.65
N TRP A 215 7.98 -14.98 -17.95
CA TRP A 215 9.32 -15.40 -17.54
C TRP A 215 9.43 -15.54 -16.01
N PHE A 216 8.86 -14.59 -15.24
CA PHE A 216 8.86 -14.69 -13.79
C PHE A 216 8.05 -15.89 -13.29
N ALA A 217 6.99 -16.29 -13.99
CA ALA A 217 6.24 -17.50 -13.66
C ALA A 217 7.06 -18.76 -13.93
N GLU A 218 7.82 -18.81 -15.03
CA GLU A 218 8.73 -19.93 -15.34
C GLU A 218 9.76 -20.14 -14.24
N VAL A 219 10.45 -19.07 -13.78
CA VAL A 219 11.43 -19.19 -12.69
C VAL A 219 10.80 -19.51 -11.33
N CYS A 220 9.53 -19.13 -11.10
CA CYS A 220 8.77 -19.59 -9.95
C CYS A 220 8.49 -21.11 -10.01
N ASP A 221 8.09 -21.60 -11.18
CA ASP A 221 7.81 -23.01 -11.39
C ASP A 221 9.08 -23.86 -11.27
N GLU A 222 10.23 -23.37 -11.75
CA GLU A 222 11.57 -23.97 -11.53
C GLU A 222 11.96 -24.07 -10.05
N ALA A 223 11.50 -23.14 -9.22
CA ALA A 223 11.71 -23.12 -7.78
C ALA A 223 10.64 -23.90 -7.00
N GLY A 224 9.67 -24.51 -7.68
CA GLY A 224 8.57 -25.24 -7.05
C GLY A 224 7.61 -24.35 -6.25
N VAL A 225 7.50 -23.06 -6.58
CA VAL A 225 6.60 -22.12 -5.90
C VAL A 225 5.40 -21.74 -6.78
N SER A 226 4.20 -21.87 -6.22
CA SER A 226 2.95 -21.50 -6.92
C SER A 226 2.71 -19.98 -6.98
N GLY A 227 3.53 -19.23 -6.24
CA GLY A 227 3.49 -17.77 -6.19
C GLY A 227 3.76 -17.13 -7.55
N ARG A 228 3.23 -15.91 -7.74
CA ARG A 228 3.47 -15.06 -8.92
C ARG A 228 3.85 -13.65 -8.50
N ALA A 229 4.38 -12.82 -9.40
CA ALA A 229 4.89 -11.49 -9.09
C ALA A 229 3.94 -10.61 -8.25
N HIS A 230 2.63 -10.63 -8.54
CA HIS A 230 1.66 -9.83 -7.78
C HIS A 230 1.46 -10.33 -6.33
N GLY A 231 1.74 -11.61 -6.06
CA GLY A 231 1.67 -12.17 -4.72
C GLY A 231 2.76 -11.64 -3.78
N LEU A 232 3.94 -11.28 -4.29
CA LEU A 232 5.02 -10.66 -3.50
C LEU A 232 4.62 -9.28 -2.99
N ARG A 233 3.94 -8.50 -3.82
CA ARG A 233 3.37 -7.22 -3.41
C ARG A 233 2.38 -7.38 -2.25
N LYS A 234 1.59 -8.46 -2.24
CA LYS A 234 0.69 -8.76 -1.11
C LYS A 234 1.46 -9.15 0.14
N LEU A 235 2.51 -9.96 0.00
CA LEU A 235 3.39 -10.31 1.11
C LEU A 235 4.05 -9.06 1.72
N LEU A 236 4.62 -8.16 0.92
CA LEU A 236 5.21 -6.93 1.45
C LEU A 236 4.18 -6.07 2.18
N ALA A 237 2.97 -5.89 1.61
CA ALA A 237 1.92 -5.13 2.27
C ALA A 237 1.52 -5.75 3.63
N GLN A 238 1.47 -7.07 3.69
CA GLN A 238 1.24 -7.80 4.93
C GLN A 238 2.39 -7.58 5.94
N ILE A 239 3.65 -7.67 5.51
CA ILE A 239 4.83 -7.42 6.36
C ILE A 239 4.80 -6.02 6.96
N VAL A 240 4.54 -5.00 6.14
CA VAL A 240 4.47 -3.60 6.58
C VAL A 240 3.33 -3.40 7.59
N ALA A 241 2.16 -3.96 7.30
CA ALA A 241 1.02 -3.90 8.23
C ALA A 241 1.33 -4.61 9.55
N GLU A 242 1.85 -5.84 9.51
CA GLU A 242 2.23 -6.62 10.69
C GLU A 242 3.34 -5.96 11.51
N SER A 243 4.16 -5.12 10.88
CA SER A 243 5.18 -4.29 11.53
C SER A 243 4.61 -3.01 12.16
N GLY A 244 3.29 -2.83 12.11
CA GLY A 244 2.58 -1.69 12.68
C GLY A 244 2.47 -0.48 11.76
N GLY A 245 2.70 -0.66 10.46
CA GLY A 245 2.47 0.36 9.44
C GLY A 245 0.99 0.77 9.37
N SER A 246 0.76 2.07 9.35
CA SER A 246 -0.55 2.70 9.19
C SER A 246 -1.06 2.58 7.75
N ASN A 247 -2.36 2.80 7.56
CA ASN A 247 -2.95 2.88 6.22
C ASN A 247 -2.31 4.00 5.37
N ALA A 248 -1.90 5.11 6.00
CA ALA A 248 -1.25 6.21 5.31
C ALA A 248 0.15 5.82 4.78
N GLU A 249 0.96 5.15 5.61
CA GLU A 249 2.28 4.65 5.20
C GLU A 249 2.16 3.58 4.10
N LEU A 250 1.21 2.66 4.24
CA LEU A 250 0.89 1.69 3.19
C LEU A 250 0.48 2.39 1.89
N LYS A 251 -0.40 3.39 1.95
CA LYS A 251 -0.83 4.14 0.76
C LYS A 251 0.34 4.84 0.07
N ALA A 252 1.21 5.49 0.84
CA ALA A 252 2.40 6.16 0.32
C ALA A 252 3.36 5.17 -0.35
N LEU A 253 3.68 4.05 0.32
CA LEU A 253 4.62 3.05 -0.20
C LEU A 253 4.11 2.36 -1.47
N PHE A 254 2.80 2.09 -1.52
CA PHE A 254 2.20 1.30 -2.59
C PHE A 254 1.53 2.14 -3.69
N GLY A 255 1.44 3.47 -3.54
CA GLY A 255 0.72 4.34 -4.47
C GLY A 255 -0.76 3.96 -4.56
N TRP A 256 -1.40 3.80 -3.40
CA TRP A 256 -2.83 3.55 -3.27
C TRP A 256 -3.56 4.85 -2.94
N THR A 257 -4.65 5.12 -3.65
CA THR A 257 -5.43 6.34 -3.45
C THR A 257 -6.46 6.22 -2.33
N THR A 258 -7.01 5.02 -2.11
CA THR A 258 -8.10 4.79 -1.15
C THR A 258 -7.70 3.90 0.01
N ASP A 259 -8.28 4.14 1.18
CA ASP A 259 -8.05 3.32 2.38
C ASP A 259 -8.65 1.92 2.22
N ALA A 260 -9.73 1.78 1.45
CA ALA A 260 -10.30 0.48 1.09
C ALA A 260 -9.28 -0.45 0.43
N MET A 261 -8.32 0.09 -0.34
CA MET A 261 -7.23 -0.69 -0.92
C MET A 261 -6.25 -1.17 0.15
N ALA A 262 -5.90 -0.32 1.13
CA ALA A 262 -5.06 -0.74 2.24
C ALA A 262 -5.73 -1.87 3.04
N VAL A 263 -7.00 -1.66 3.42
CA VAL A 263 -7.83 -2.67 4.12
C VAL A 263 -7.88 -3.98 3.35
N HIS A 264 -8.04 -3.92 2.02
CA HIS A 264 -8.08 -5.13 1.18
C HIS A 264 -6.79 -5.95 1.24
N TYR A 265 -5.63 -5.28 1.26
CA TYR A 265 -4.33 -5.96 1.29
C TYR A 265 -3.95 -6.47 2.69
N ILE A 266 -4.39 -5.80 3.75
CA ILE A 266 -4.11 -6.19 5.14
C ILE A 266 -5.13 -7.17 5.71
N LYS A 267 -6.18 -7.55 4.97
CA LYS A 267 -7.26 -8.43 5.46
C LYS A 267 -6.73 -9.76 6.01
N ASN A 268 -5.61 -10.24 5.48
CA ASN A 268 -4.97 -11.49 5.92
C ASN A 268 -3.77 -11.25 6.85
N ALA A 269 -3.49 -10.01 7.23
CA ALA A 269 -2.44 -9.72 8.20
C ALA A 269 -2.79 -10.35 9.55
N ASN A 270 -1.77 -10.86 10.24
CA ASN A 270 -1.97 -11.58 11.48
C ASN A 270 -2.56 -10.65 12.56
N ALA A 271 -3.87 -10.77 12.81
CA ALA A 271 -4.60 -9.94 13.77
C ALA A 271 -3.98 -9.97 15.18
N LYS A 272 -3.41 -11.11 15.59
CA LYS A 272 -2.70 -11.24 16.87
C LYS A 272 -1.43 -10.39 16.91
N LYS A 273 -0.62 -10.39 15.84
CA LYS A 273 0.56 -9.52 15.75
C LYS A 273 0.16 -8.04 15.75
N LEU A 274 -0.87 -7.67 14.98
CA LEU A 274 -1.40 -6.31 14.95
C LEU A 274 -1.84 -5.84 16.35
N ALA A 275 -2.58 -6.67 17.08
CA ALA A 275 -3.00 -6.37 18.45
C ALA A 275 -1.81 -6.22 19.41
N GLN A 276 -0.80 -7.09 19.31
CA GLN A 276 0.42 -7.00 20.11
C GLN A 276 1.21 -5.71 19.84
N PHE A 277 1.37 -5.31 18.58
CA PHE A 277 2.02 -4.05 18.23
C PHE A 277 1.20 -2.83 18.67
N GLY A 278 -0.13 -2.86 18.51
CA GLY A 278 -1.03 -1.84 19.04
C GLY A 278 -0.85 -1.66 20.55
N ALA A 279 -0.80 -2.77 21.30
CA ALA A 279 -0.54 -2.76 22.74
C ALA A 279 0.84 -2.19 23.10
N LYS A 280 1.89 -2.48 22.31
CA LYS A 280 3.22 -1.86 22.49
C LYS A 280 3.18 -0.33 22.30
N LYS A 281 2.44 0.17 21.30
CA LYS A 281 2.27 1.62 21.08
C LYS A 281 1.54 2.29 22.24
N LEU A 282 0.51 1.64 22.79
CA LEU A 282 -0.18 2.12 24.01
C LEU A 282 0.76 2.24 25.21
N LYS A 283 1.65 1.26 25.43
CA LYS A 283 2.65 1.32 26.52
C LYS A 283 3.62 2.50 26.38
N LYS A 284 3.97 2.89 25.15
CA LYS A 284 4.88 4.01 24.89
C LYS A 284 4.23 5.37 25.11
N ASN A 285 2.92 5.47 24.88
CA ASN A 285 2.17 6.73 24.84
C ASN A 285 1.04 6.79 25.88
N MET A 286 1.15 6.06 26.99
CA MET A 286 0.09 6.01 28.00
C MET A 286 0.03 7.36 28.74
N PRO A 287 -1.06 8.15 28.66
CA PRO A 287 -1.30 9.18 29.66
C PRO A 287 -1.66 8.43 30.94
N SER A 288 -0.69 8.28 31.84
CA SER A 288 -0.89 7.54 33.07
C SER A 288 -2.07 8.16 33.86
N PRO A 289 -3.19 7.44 34.09
CA PRO A 289 -4.27 7.95 34.95
C PRO A 289 -3.84 7.97 36.41
N LEU A 290 -2.77 7.25 36.73
CA LEU A 290 -1.95 7.52 37.90
C LEU A 290 -0.91 8.53 37.46
N LEU A 291 -1.19 9.83 37.63
CA LEU A 291 -0.10 10.81 37.77
C LEU A 291 0.97 10.11 38.61
N GLU A 292 2.16 9.88 38.05
CA GLU A 292 3.27 9.49 38.91
C GLU A 292 3.29 10.56 39.98
N THR A 293 2.94 10.21 41.21
CA THR A 293 3.06 11.07 42.39
C THR A 293 4.55 11.25 42.72
N LYS A 294 5.38 11.48 41.70
CA LYS A 294 6.63 12.22 41.81
C LYS A 294 6.27 13.70 41.86
N ALA A 295 5.49 14.04 42.86
CA ALA A 295 5.28 15.39 43.33
C ALA A 295 6.40 15.66 44.34
N PRO A 296 7.52 16.32 43.96
CA PRO A 296 8.63 16.60 44.88
C PRO A 296 8.21 17.46 46.09
N HIS A 297 6.99 18.00 46.10
CA HIS A 297 6.42 18.78 47.21
C HIS A 297 5.87 17.92 48.36
N LEU A 298 5.56 16.63 48.14
CA LEU A 298 5.00 15.77 49.21
C LEU A 298 6.06 15.29 50.22
N LYS A 299 7.35 15.34 49.87
CA LYS A 299 8.44 15.07 50.83
C LYS A 299 8.60 16.15 51.90
N LYS A 300 8.03 17.35 51.72
CA LYS A 300 8.17 18.42 52.73
C LYS A 300 7.44 18.10 54.03
N VAL A 301 6.30 17.42 53.97
CA VAL A 301 5.49 17.14 55.16
C VAL A 301 6.13 16.06 56.02
N GLU A 302 6.65 14.99 55.41
CA GLU A 302 7.37 13.93 56.13
C GLU A 302 8.68 14.44 56.73
N LEU A 303 9.46 15.25 55.99
CA LEU A 303 10.69 15.82 56.53
C LEU A 303 10.40 16.70 57.76
N PHE A 304 9.36 17.55 57.69
CA PHE A 304 8.97 18.45 58.79
C PHE A 304 8.48 17.67 60.01
N GLN A 305 7.75 16.57 59.79
CA GLN A 305 7.27 15.69 60.86
C GLN A 305 8.39 14.90 61.55
N SER A 306 9.50 14.59 60.86
CA SER A 306 10.69 13.99 61.48
C SER A 306 11.50 15.00 62.30
N VAL A 307 11.45 16.30 61.97
CA VAL A 307 12.04 17.37 62.79
C VAL A 307 11.29 17.52 64.11
N ILE A 308 9.95 17.53 64.05
CA ILE A 308 9.09 17.62 65.24
C ILE A 308 9.30 16.40 66.15
N ARG A 309 9.67 15.25 65.59
CA ARG A 309 10.00 14.01 66.31
C ARG A 309 11.45 13.93 66.81
N GLY A 310 12.30 14.92 66.51
CA GLY A 310 13.69 14.97 66.99
C GLY A 310 14.65 14.00 66.29
N GLU A 311 14.25 13.41 65.15
CA GLU A 311 15.00 12.36 64.46
C GLU A 311 16.09 12.91 63.52
N LEU A 312 16.06 14.21 63.23
CA LEU A 312 17.00 14.89 62.34
C LEU A 312 17.46 16.22 62.95
N SER A 313 18.76 16.50 62.90
CA SER A 313 19.29 17.80 63.35
C SER A 313 18.97 18.92 62.37
N CYS A 314 18.84 20.15 62.88
CA CYS A 314 18.60 21.35 62.06
C CYS A 314 19.66 21.53 60.95
N ASP A 315 20.92 21.18 61.22
CA ASP A 315 22.01 21.27 60.25
C ASP A 315 21.85 20.30 59.07
N THR A 316 21.30 19.11 59.34
CA THR A 316 21.04 18.09 58.31
C THR A 316 19.94 18.57 57.36
N ILE A 317 18.93 19.26 57.89
CA ILE A 317 17.83 19.84 57.10
C ILE A 317 18.31 21.03 56.28
N PHE A 318 19.16 21.89 56.85
CA PHE A 318 19.76 23.00 56.11
C PHE A 318 20.62 22.50 54.95
N GLY A 319 21.45 21.48 55.19
CA GLY A 319 22.25 20.83 54.15
C GLY A 319 21.40 20.25 53.00
N LEU A 320 20.31 19.54 53.34
CA LEU A 320 19.37 19.01 52.35
C LEU A 320 18.64 20.11 51.60
N TRP A 321 18.22 21.18 52.29
CA TRP A 321 17.52 22.30 51.65
C TRP A 321 18.40 23.02 50.62
N VAL A 322 19.68 23.25 50.96
CA VAL A 322 20.70 23.82 50.08
C VAL A 322 20.94 22.90 48.87
N GLN A 323 21.06 21.59 49.08
CA GLN A 323 21.28 20.60 48.02
C GLN A 323 20.12 20.57 47.00
N TYR A 324 18.87 20.73 47.47
CA TYR A 324 17.68 20.66 46.61
C TYR A 324 17.20 22.02 46.08
N ASN A 325 17.76 23.15 46.50
CA ASN A 325 17.37 24.50 46.04
C ASN A 325 18.56 25.44 45.72
N PRO A 326 19.58 24.99 44.97
CA PRO A 326 20.80 25.77 44.77
C PRO A 326 20.57 27.13 44.06
N LEU A 327 19.54 27.21 43.19
CA LEU A 327 19.21 28.42 42.42
C LEU A 327 18.54 29.53 43.23
N ARG A 328 18.07 29.23 44.46
CA ARG A 328 17.39 30.22 45.31
C ARG A 328 18.37 31.00 46.20
N ILE A 329 19.54 30.44 46.46
CA ILE A 329 20.63 31.04 47.27
C ILE A 329 21.39 32.10 46.45
N LEU A 330 21.52 31.90 45.14
CA LEU A 330 22.25 32.81 44.24
C LEU A 330 21.48 34.11 43.89
N ARG A 331 20.24 34.29 44.39
CA ARG A 331 19.39 35.46 44.06
C ARG A 331 19.12 36.43 45.21
N SER A 332 19.76 36.28 46.38
CA SER A 332 19.55 37.22 47.49
C SER A 332 20.84 37.92 47.92
N ASN A 333 21.34 38.85 47.10
CA ASN A 333 22.12 39.97 47.64
C ASN A 333 21.10 40.98 48.18
N SER A 334 21.10 41.23 49.49
CA SER A 334 20.33 42.26 50.24
C SER A 334 19.02 41.89 50.98
N ALA A 335 18.83 40.65 51.44
CA ALA A 335 17.80 40.37 52.47
C ALA A 335 18.17 39.17 53.37
N SER A 336 19.37 39.20 53.93
CA SER A 336 19.91 38.11 54.77
C SER A 336 19.55 38.23 56.25
N SER A 337 18.66 39.14 56.62
CA SER A 337 18.29 39.38 58.03
C SER A 337 16.90 38.88 58.38
N SER A 338 15.97 38.72 57.42
CA SER A 338 14.56 38.43 57.72
C SER A 338 14.22 36.93 57.75
N LEU A 339 14.90 36.07 56.98
CA LEU A 339 14.64 34.62 57.00
C LEU A 339 15.35 33.91 58.15
N ILE A 340 16.57 34.32 58.50
CA ILE A 340 17.27 33.81 59.70
C ILE A 340 16.56 34.30 60.97
N ALA A 341 16.08 35.55 60.99
CA ALA A 341 15.24 36.05 62.09
C ALA A 341 13.93 35.25 62.22
N PHE A 342 13.26 34.92 61.11
CA PHE A 342 12.02 34.13 61.15
C PHE A 342 12.22 32.72 61.74
N PHE A 343 13.37 32.08 61.47
CA PHE A 343 13.71 30.80 62.09
C PHE A 343 14.19 30.96 63.55
N ALA A 344 14.91 32.03 63.89
CA ALA A 344 15.31 32.28 65.29
C ALA A 344 14.10 32.50 66.22
N THR A 345 13.07 33.23 65.78
CA THR A 345 11.87 33.53 66.59
C THR A 345 10.98 32.30 66.82
N ILE A 346 10.98 31.32 65.91
CA ILE A 346 10.15 30.11 66.03
C ILE A 346 10.83 29.05 66.89
N PHE A 347 12.17 28.97 66.88
CA PHE A 347 12.90 27.84 67.48
C PHE A 347 13.63 28.17 68.79
N TYR A 348 13.80 29.43 69.18
CA TYR A 348 14.36 29.84 70.48
C TYR A 348 13.55 31.01 71.10
N PRO A 349 12.49 30.75 71.88
CA PRO A 349 11.63 31.80 72.42
C PRO A 349 12.18 32.50 73.68
N SER A 350 13.44 32.27 74.05
CA SER A 350 13.99 32.73 75.34
C SER A 350 15.30 33.48 75.17
N TYR A 351 15.27 34.60 74.46
CA TYR A 351 16.23 35.70 74.62
C TYR A 351 15.52 37.00 74.21
N SER A 352 14.99 37.69 75.22
CA SER A 352 14.89 39.15 75.27
C SER A 352 15.97 39.65 76.20
#